data_AF-A0AAV4JRG6-F1
#
_entry.id   AF-A0AAV4JRG6-F1
#
_cell.length_a   1.000
_cell.length_b   1.000
_cell.length_c   1.000
_cell.angle_alpha   90.00
_cell.angle_beta   90.00
_cell.angle_gamma   90.00
#
_symmetry.space_group_name_H-M   'P 1'
#
loop_
_entity.id
_entity.type
_entity.pdbx_description
1 polymer ?
#
loop_
_entity_poly.entity_id
_entity_poly.type
_entity_poly.pdbx_seq_one_letter_code
_entity_poly.pdbx_strand_id
1 'polypeptide(L)'
;MRAVCPTGDEVIVASTDFEWRQAEIRKIVPCRECQANQVRVDADFHYSHFGEVTYGVDERAEVGLLTRNIRLDAEMQPDCYAYNDKEAENCDIFKRDTFGGHVKFVRDSWARVQGVQLSHMGQQAVLATYPLHFHLADDVPGQYLRNNVIRDSNSRCVTIHGTDHLEVSNNVCVYHLGHGIFLEDSAEQNNTIHRNLIIGTQYGTLLFTDRDVDWCRERAFCGLLSSYWITHPRNFFTENVAAGSESFGMVLAFADRPLGPSFDRQVERGLYEEMSTRYTKVAQFSKNVMHSNKHGGLWFDNRLSYGQIDMHRFVPENGKLGLNQYTPREPNNINGTIVETYLSELTMYKNDERNSWVRCGNIVIMNSSFADSPTSYVAAHSGEDPTSCDVRNSLFIGETDNKGEPWSYTFHLPEFSHLPKSQRPSHQFDRSISKMRPYTTVNYFSKPISLRHYCKVDNQFRVMDGNASTPYWTVFDGTMNINFRDYDGSLTGRSEVQIVDDRPYFTTDRCRSMPDWGLAICPYRYFMLVVRGRTGVLMSKYKGRSPVFIRRDDAPQDVYSQKGAQSERQTAEEIGVFFLVQSDPIEISVRAIMV
;
A
#
# COMPACT_ATOMS: atom_id res chain seq x y z
N MET A 1 -3.75 -23.25 -16.52
CA MET A 1 -4.86 -23.54 -17.46
C MET A 1 -5.32 -22.21 -18.03
N ARG A 2 -5.45 -22.06 -19.36
CA ARG A 2 -6.17 -20.91 -19.92
C ARG A 2 -7.65 -21.08 -19.58
N ALA A 3 -8.32 -20.05 -19.10
CA ALA A 3 -9.76 -20.09 -18.87
C ALA A 3 -10.45 -20.40 -20.21
N VAL A 4 -11.32 -21.41 -20.22
CA VAL A 4 -12.29 -21.57 -21.31
C VAL A 4 -13.38 -20.54 -21.05
N CYS A 5 -13.80 -19.81 -22.07
CA CYS A 5 -14.87 -18.81 -22.01
C CYS A 5 -16.09 -19.32 -22.81
N PRO A 6 -16.94 -20.19 -22.22
CA PRO A 6 -18.11 -20.73 -22.90
C PRO A 6 -19.10 -19.62 -23.30
N THR A 7 -19.75 -19.80 -24.45
CA THR A 7 -20.92 -19.01 -24.78
C THR A 7 -22.01 -19.18 -23.72
N GLY A 8 -22.59 -18.06 -23.29
CA GLY A 8 -23.63 -18.02 -22.27
C GLY A 8 -23.11 -17.63 -20.88
N ASP A 9 -21.81 -17.75 -20.64
CA ASP A 9 -21.20 -17.39 -19.36
C ASP A 9 -21.00 -15.87 -19.24
N GLU A 10 -20.99 -15.40 -18.00
CA GLU A 10 -20.67 -14.02 -17.64
C GLU A 10 -19.18 -13.86 -17.37
N VAL A 11 -18.63 -12.74 -17.85
CA VAL A 11 -17.29 -12.26 -17.53
C VAL A 11 -17.38 -10.86 -16.93
N ILE A 12 -16.50 -10.56 -15.99
CA ILE A 12 -16.21 -9.20 -15.56
C ILE A 12 -14.89 -8.75 -16.19
N VAL A 13 -14.87 -7.52 -16.69
CA VAL A 13 -13.64 -6.81 -17.08
C VAL A 13 -13.39 -5.74 -16.03
N ALA A 14 -12.24 -5.80 -15.37
CA ALA A 14 -11.89 -4.83 -14.33
C ALA A 14 -11.64 -3.44 -14.93
N SER A 15 -11.78 -2.42 -14.08
CA SER A 15 -11.35 -1.07 -14.43
C SER A 15 -9.84 -1.05 -14.69
N THR A 16 -9.41 -0.30 -15.70
CA THR A 16 -8.01 0.07 -15.91
C THR A 16 -7.80 1.55 -15.62
N ASP A 17 -8.67 2.14 -14.81
CA ASP A 17 -8.62 3.54 -14.41
C ASP A 17 -8.70 3.72 -12.89
N PHE A 18 -8.54 4.95 -12.40
CA PHE A 18 -8.67 5.27 -10.97
C PHE A 18 -10.06 4.99 -10.38
N GLU A 19 -11.11 5.09 -11.20
CA GLU A 19 -12.45 4.71 -10.77
C GLU A 19 -12.65 3.22 -10.95
N TRP A 20 -12.55 2.45 -9.87
CA TRP A 20 -12.75 1.02 -9.93
C TRP A 20 -14.17 0.61 -10.32
N ARG A 21 -15.18 1.46 -10.08
CA ARG A 21 -16.57 1.20 -10.48
C ARG A 21 -16.78 1.20 -11.99
N GLN A 22 -15.76 1.49 -12.79
CA GLN A 22 -15.75 1.28 -14.23
C GLN A 22 -15.56 -0.19 -14.62
N ALA A 23 -15.50 -1.13 -13.66
CA ALA A 23 -15.58 -2.55 -13.96
C ALA A 23 -16.94 -2.92 -14.57
N GLU A 24 -16.94 -3.74 -15.62
CA GLU A 24 -18.15 -4.05 -16.38
C GLU A 24 -18.36 -5.56 -16.54
N ILE A 25 -19.58 -6.02 -16.31
CA ILE A 25 -19.99 -7.40 -16.57
C ILE A 25 -20.61 -7.49 -17.95
N ARG A 26 -20.23 -8.53 -18.70
CA ARG A 26 -20.78 -8.85 -20.02
C ARG A 26 -21.02 -10.34 -20.17
N LYS A 27 -21.94 -10.70 -21.04
CA LYS A 27 -22.25 -12.09 -21.37
C LYS A 27 -21.54 -12.50 -22.65
N ILE A 28 -20.88 -13.65 -22.63
CA ILE A 28 -20.21 -14.20 -23.82
C ILE A 28 -21.28 -14.72 -24.79
N VAL A 29 -21.19 -14.31 -26.06
CA VAL A 29 -22.12 -14.72 -27.12
C VAL A 29 -21.38 -15.54 -28.20
N PRO A 30 -22.09 -16.33 -29.03
CA PRO A 30 -21.44 -17.08 -30.10
C PRO A 30 -20.65 -16.14 -31.01
N CYS A 31 -19.47 -16.56 -31.49
CA CYS A 31 -18.67 -15.82 -32.46
C CYS A 31 -18.01 -16.81 -33.43
N ARG A 32 -18.47 -16.87 -34.68
CA ARG A 32 -17.97 -17.82 -35.69
C ARG A 32 -16.72 -17.30 -36.40
N GLU A 33 -16.54 -15.99 -36.36
CA GLU A 33 -15.48 -15.22 -36.98
C GLU A 33 -14.31 -14.93 -36.02
N CYS A 34 -14.47 -15.20 -34.72
CA CYS A 34 -13.43 -14.97 -33.72
C CYS A 34 -12.28 -15.96 -33.89
N GLN A 35 -11.06 -15.45 -33.72
CA GLN A 35 -9.85 -16.28 -33.58
C GLN A 35 -9.87 -17.06 -32.25
N ALA A 36 -8.97 -18.03 -32.10
CA ALA A 36 -8.89 -18.88 -30.91
C ALA A 36 -8.63 -18.14 -29.57
N ASN A 37 -8.17 -16.89 -29.64
CA ASN A 37 -7.90 -16.00 -28.51
C ASN A 37 -8.88 -14.81 -28.45
N GLN A 38 -9.97 -14.84 -29.21
CA GLN A 38 -10.98 -13.80 -29.25
C GLN A 38 -12.31 -14.32 -28.73
N VAL A 39 -13.01 -13.48 -27.98
CA VAL A 39 -14.38 -13.72 -27.51
C VAL A 39 -15.25 -12.55 -27.91
N ARG A 40 -16.53 -12.80 -28.18
CA ARG A 40 -17.53 -11.76 -28.42
C ARG A 40 -18.45 -11.66 -27.20
N VAL A 41 -18.78 -10.43 -26.83
CA VAL A 41 -19.72 -10.11 -25.76
C VAL A 41 -21.04 -9.57 -26.34
N ASP A 42 -22.07 -9.53 -25.50
CA ASP A 42 -23.44 -9.17 -25.86
C ASP A 42 -23.69 -7.67 -26.09
N ALA A 43 -22.78 -6.80 -25.64
CA ALA A 43 -22.85 -5.35 -25.85
C ALA A 43 -21.47 -4.69 -25.80
N ASP A 44 -21.37 -3.49 -26.38
CA ASP A 44 -20.19 -2.63 -26.27
C ASP A 44 -19.92 -2.26 -24.79
N PHE A 45 -18.66 -2.00 -24.45
CA PHE A 45 -18.26 -1.47 -23.13
C PHE A 45 -18.58 0.03 -23.05
N HIS A 46 -19.00 0.49 -21.87
CA HIS A 46 -19.27 1.91 -21.64
C HIS A 46 -17.97 2.68 -21.37
N TYR A 47 -17.00 2.04 -20.73
CA TYR A 47 -15.71 2.61 -20.39
C TYR A 47 -14.59 2.00 -21.21
N SER A 48 -13.52 2.78 -21.41
CA SER A 48 -12.28 2.25 -21.98
C SER A 48 -11.58 1.28 -21.01
N HIS A 49 -11.32 0.06 -21.49
CA HIS A 49 -10.49 -0.93 -20.80
C HIS A 49 -9.17 -1.10 -21.55
N PHE A 50 -8.07 -0.69 -20.92
CA PHE A 50 -6.74 -0.72 -21.53
C PHE A 50 -6.28 -2.16 -21.76
N GLY A 51 -5.66 -2.40 -22.93
CA GLY A 51 -5.40 -3.74 -23.46
C GLY A 51 -3.95 -4.00 -23.81
N GLU A 52 -3.03 -3.14 -23.40
CA GLU A 52 -1.62 -3.19 -23.80
C GLU A 52 -0.64 -3.15 -22.61
N VAL A 53 0.59 -3.58 -22.87
CA VAL A 53 1.74 -3.35 -21.98
C VAL A 53 2.42 -2.07 -22.46
N THR A 54 2.54 -1.07 -21.58
CA THR A 54 3.04 0.27 -21.91
C THR A 54 4.20 0.62 -21.00
N TYR A 55 5.30 1.13 -21.57
CA TYR A 55 6.56 1.41 -20.85
C TYR A 55 7.10 0.27 -19.96
N GLY A 56 6.74 -0.99 -20.28
CA GLY A 56 7.12 -2.16 -19.47
C GLY A 56 6.21 -2.42 -18.27
N VAL A 57 5.10 -1.68 -18.13
CA VAL A 57 4.04 -1.88 -17.15
C VAL A 57 2.89 -2.62 -17.82
N ASP A 58 2.46 -3.73 -17.23
CA ASP A 58 1.31 -4.49 -17.73
C ASP A 58 0.02 -3.90 -17.15
N GLU A 59 -0.69 -3.13 -17.97
CA GLU A 59 -1.95 -2.47 -17.60
C GLU A 59 -3.15 -3.05 -18.35
N ARG A 60 -3.01 -4.29 -18.85
CA ARG A 60 -4.11 -5.00 -19.47
C ARG A 60 -5.20 -5.26 -18.45
N ALA A 61 -6.44 -4.98 -18.82
CA ALA A 61 -7.59 -5.21 -17.97
C ALA A 61 -7.68 -6.68 -17.53
N GLU A 62 -7.90 -6.89 -16.23
CA GLU A 62 -8.17 -8.21 -15.70
C GLU A 62 -9.54 -8.70 -16.15
N VAL A 63 -9.63 -9.98 -16.52
CA VAL A 63 -10.89 -10.61 -16.94
C VAL A 63 -11.20 -11.81 -16.07
N GLY A 64 -12.31 -11.73 -15.33
CA GLY A 64 -12.80 -12.79 -14.45
C GLY A 64 -14.00 -13.53 -15.02
N LEU A 65 -13.94 -14.86 -15.14
CA LEU A 65 -15.11 -15.67 -15.49
C LEU A 65 -15.98 -15.91 -14.25
N LEU A 66 -17.24 -15.47 -14.28
CA LEU A 66 -18.13 -15.46 -13.12
C LEU A 66 -19.06 -16.68 -13.03
N THR A 67 -19.41 -17.31 -14.15
CA THR A 67 -20.40 -18.37 -14.15
C THR A 67 -19.84 -19.69 -13.63
N ARG A 68 -20.55 -20.33 -12.69
CA ARG A 68 -20.30 -21.71 -12.27
C ARG A 68 -21.60 -22.53 -12.26
N ASN A 69 -21.46 -23.85 -12.37
CA ASN A 69 -22.60 -24.78 -12.39
C ASN A 69 -23.18 -25.08 -11.01
N ILE A 70 -22.36 -24.99 -9.95
CA ILE A 70 -22.81 -25.15 -8.56
C ILE A 70 -23.00 -23.75 -7.99
N ARG A 71 -24.21 -23.43 -7.55
CA ARG A 71 -24.57 -22.11 -7.00
C ARG A 71 -25.08 -22.25 -5.58
N LEU A 72 -24.51 -21.46 -4.68
CA LEU A 72 -25.00 -21.23 -3.33
C LEU A 72 -25.41 -19.76 -3.26
N ASP A 73 -26.69 -19.52 -3.01
CA ASP A 73 -27.24 -18.17 -2.98
C ASP A 73 -28.09 -18.02 -1.72
N ALA A 74 -28.00 -16.86 -1.08
CA ALA A 74 -28.83 -16.54 0.07
C ALA A 74 -30.04 -15.73 -0.36
N GLU A 75 -31.19 -16.04 0.22
CA GLU A 75 -32.40 -15.25 0.00
C GLU A 75 -32.28 -13.91 0.73
N MET A 76 -32.45 -12.82 -0.02
CA MET A 76 -32.38 -11.45 0.49
C MET A 76 -33.77 -10.85 0.63
N GLN A 77 -34.01 -10.09 1.69
CA GLN A 77 -35.22 -9.29 1.82
C GLN A 77 -35.19 -8.07 0.87
N PRO A 78 -36.35 -7.61 0.37
CA PRO A 78 -36.42 -6.41 -0.47
C PRO A 78 -35.94 -5.14 0.26
N ASP A 79 -36.19 -5.05 1.57
CA ASP A 79 -35.85 -3.92 2.41
C ASP A 79 -34.91 -4.36 3.55
N CYS A 80 -34.09 -3.43 4.05
CA CYS A 80 -33.34 -3.66 5.28
C CYS A 80 -34.23 -3.57 6.52
N TYR A 81 -33.77 -4.19 7.59
CA TYR A 81 -34.49 -4.30 8.86
C TYR A 81 -33.63 -3.76 10.01
N ALA A 82 -34.28 -3.49 11.14
CA ALA A 82 -33.71 -2.82 12.30
C ALA A 82 -34.26 -3.41 13.61
N TYR A 83 -34.13 -4.72 13.81
CA TYR A 83 -34.63 -5.37 15.04
C TYR A 83 -33.74 -5.08 16.26
N ASN A 84 -32.49 -4.68 16.03
CA ASN A 84 -31.55 -4.20 17.04
C ASN A 84 -30.72 -3.02 16.52
N ASP A 85 -29.97 -2.36 17.42
CA ASP A 85 -29.15 -1.19 17.10
C ASP A 85 -28.13 -1.43 15.98
N LYS A 86 -27.58 -2.66 15.89
CA LYS A 86 -26.58 -3.00 14.90
C LYS A 86 -27.19 -3.16 13.50
N GLU A 87 -28.36 -3.76 13.42
CA GLU A 87 -29.15 -3.85 12.18
C GLU A 87 -29.66 -2.47 11.76
N ALA A 88 -30.10 -1.63 12.71
CA ALA A 88 -30.47 -0.25 12.44
C ALA A 88 -29.30 0.55 11.83
N GLU A 89 -28.10 0.44 12.42
CA GLU A 89 -26.86 1.03 11.88
C GLU A 89 -26.59 0.52 10.45
N ASN A 90 -26.65 -0.79 10.23
CA ASN A 90 -26.37 -1.39 8.92
C ASN A 90 -27.42 -0.97 7.87
N CYS A 91 -28.70 -0.93 8.23
CA CYS A 91 -29.78 -0.47 7.37
C CYS A 91 -29.58 1.00 7.02
N ASP A 92 -29.12 1.83 7.96
CA ASP A 92 -28.81 3.23 7.72
C ASP A 92 -27.62 3.44 6.77
N ILE A 93 -26.58 2.61 6.87
CA ILE A 93 -25.37 2.72 6.05
C ILE A 93 -25.60 2.14 4.65
N PHE A 94 -26.06 0.89 4.57
CA PHE A 94 -26.09 0.14 3.32
C PHE A 94 -27.39 0.31 2.52
N LYS A 95 -28.47 0.76 3.18
CA LYS A 95 -29.79 0.94 2.56
C LYS A 95 -30.32 -0.32 1.85
N ARG A 96 -29.89 -1.52 2.30
CA ARG A 96 -30.27 -2.83 1.78
C ARG A 96 -30.05 -3.91 2.82
N ASP A 97 -30.70 -5.06 2.65
CA ASP A 97 -30.45 -6.24 3.46
C ASP A 97 -28.98 -6.70 3.32
N THR A 98 -28.38 -7.07 4.46
CA THR A 98 -26.98 -7.52 4.59
C THR A 98 -26.87 -8.82 5.37
N PHE A 99 -27.93 -9.61 5.46
CA PHE A 99 -27.96 -10.90 6.13
C PHE A 99 -27.99 -12.04 5.13
N GLY A 100 -26.79 -12.50 4.78
CA GLY A 100 -26.57 -13.64 3.91
C GLY A 100 -26.41 -14.98 4.64
N GLY A 101 -26.33 -16.04 3.83
CA GLY A 101 -25.87 -17.36 4.27
C GLY A 101 -24.37 -17.37 4.53
N HIS A 102 -23.85 -18.37 5.25
CA HIS A 102 -22.41 -18.49 5.52
C HIS A 102 -21.96 -19.95 5.53
N VAL A 103 -20.67 -20.21 5.25
CA VAL A 103 -20.06 -21.56 5.34
C VAL A 103 -18.87 -21.50 6.28
N LYS A 104 -18.85 -22.41 7.26
CA LYS A 104 -17.80 -22.48 8.29
C LYS A 104 -17.23 -23.89 8.37
N PHE A 105 -15.91 -24.00 8.20
CA PHE A 105 -15.13 -25.21 8.40
C PHE A 105 -14.42 -25.08 9.74
N VAL A 106 -14.87 -25.83 10.74
CA VAL A 106 -14.32 -25.80 12.09
C VAL A 106 -13.21 -26.82 12.26
N ARG A 107 -12.51 -26.80 13.39
CA ARG A 107 -11.53 -27.83 13.77
C ARG A 107 -12.00 -29.26 13.47
N ASP A 108 -11.07 -30.09 13.04
CA ASP A 108 -11.27 -31.50 12.63
C ASP A 108 -12.16 -31.69 11.39
N SER A 109 -12.56 -30.60 10.72
CA SER A 109 -13.24 -30.67 9.42
C SER A 109 -12.26 -30.94 8.29
N TRP A 110 -12.77 -31.57 7.23
CA TRP A 110 -12.06 -31.71 5.95
C TRP A 110 -12.89 -31.14 4.81
N ALA A 111 -12.32 -30.19 4.07
CA ALA A 111 -13.01 -29.49 2.99
C ALA A 111 -12.13 -29.24 1.76
N ARG A 112 -12.76 -29.42 0.59
CA ARG A 112 -12.23 -29.06 -0.74
C ARG A 112 -13.37 -28.45 -1.55
N VAL A 113 -13.41 -27.13 -1.63
CA VAL A 113 -14.47 -26.41 -2.35
C VAL A 113 -13.92 -25.93 -3.68
N GLN A 114 -14.51 -26.40 -4.78
CA GLN A 114 -14.07 -26.01 -6.11
C GLN A 114 -15.18 -25.83 -7.12
N GLY A 115 -15.07 -24.77 -7.93
CA GLY A 115 -16.01 -24.50 -9.01
C GLY A 115 -17.40 -24.13 -8.54
N VAL A 116 -17.50 -23.51 -7.36
CA VAL A 116 -18.76 -23.04 -6.76
C VAL A 116 -18.89 -21.54 -6.93
N GLN A 117 -20.08 -21.07 -7.30
CA GLN A 117 -20.45 -19.66 -7.25
C GLN A 117 -21.27 -19.41 -5.97
N LEU A 118 -20.85 -18.43 -5.19
CA LEU A 118 -21.49 -17.99 -3.96
C LEU A 118 -22.00 -16.56 -4.15
N SER A 119 -23.28 -16.32 -3.86
CA SER A 119 -23.94 -15.02 -3.99
C SER A 119 -24.66 -14.64 -2.70
N HIS A 120 -24.65 -13.34 -2.37
CA HIS A 120 -25.34 -12.79 -1.21
C HIS A 120 -24.95 -13.42 0.14
N MET A 121 -23.71 -13.90 0.27
CA MET A 121 -23.23 -14.60 1.47
C MET A 121 -22.60 -13.64 2.51
N GLY A 122 -22.52 -14.06 3.76
CA GLY A 122 -21.96 -13.33 4.89
C GLY A 122 -22.96 -12.38 5.58
N GLN A 123 -22.66 -11.92 6.80
CA GLN A 123 -23.55 -10.99 7.52
C GLN A 123 -22.78 -9.84 8.16
N GLN A 124 -23.29 -8.61 8.07
CA GLN A 124 -22.68 -7.42 8.70
C GLN A 124 -23.10 -7.20 10.16
N ALA A 125 -24.11 -7.91 10.65
CA ALA A 125 -24.57 -7.79 12.05
C ALA A 125 -23.94 -8.82 12.98
N VAL A 126 -23.35 -9.90 12.44
CA VAL A 126 -22.91 -11.06 13.22
C VAL A 126 -21.48 -11.44 12.84
N LEU A 127 -20.55 -11.34 13.79
CA LEU A 127 -19.16 -11.77 13.60
C LEU A 127 -19.07 -13.28 13.28
N ALA A 128 -18.00 -13.67 12.60
CA ALA A 128 -17.73 -15.07 12.22
C ALA A 128 -18.76 -15.71 11.26
N THR A 129 -19.56 -14.90 10.55
CA THR A 129 -20.49 -15.35 9.50
C THR A 129 -20.02 -14.87 8.12
N TYR A 130 -19.18 -15.69 7.47
CA TYR A 130 -18.55 -15.34 6.19
C TYR A 130 -18.87 -16.39 5.10
N PRO A 131 -18.80 -16.02 3.81
CA PRO A 131 -19.09 -16.92 2.69
C PRO A 131 -18.28 -18.23 2.71
N LEU A 132 -16.97 -18.13 2.94
CA LEU A 132 -16.07 -19.27 3.08
C LEU A 132 -15.11 -19.00 4.25
N HIS A 133 -15.32 -19.69 5.37
CA HIS A 133 -14.61 -19.42 6.62
C HIS A 133 -13.94 -20.70 7.16
N PHE A 134 -12.61 -20.77 7.11
CA PHE A 134 -11.87 -21.74 7.93
C PHE A 134 -11.64 -21.14 9.32
N HIS A 135 -12.26 -21.75 10.34
CA HIS A 135 -12.37 -21.19 11.68
C HIS A 135 -11.69 -22.09 12.70
N LEU A 136 -10.53 -21.64 13.20
CA LEU A 136 -9.70 -22.34 14.18
C LEU A 136 -9.46 -23.80 13.78
N ALA A 137 -9.15 -24.02 12.50
CA ALA A 137 -9.02 -25.36 11.94
C ALA A 137 -7.63 -25.99 12.18
N ASP A 138 -6.73 -25.28 12.85
CA ASP A 138 -5.33 -25.66 13.04
C ASP A 138 -4.64 -25.94 11.69
N ASP A 139 -3.98 -27.09 11.54
CA ASP A 139 -3.23 -27.46 10.36
C ASP A 139 -4.10 -28.21 9.34
N VAL A 140 -4.25 -27.68 8.12
CA VAL A 140 -5.17 -28.23 7.10
C VAL A 140 -4.49 -28.58 5.76
N PRO A 141 -3.35 -29.31 5.76
CA PRO A 141 -2.62 -29.59 4.54
C PRO A 141 -3.48 -30.38 3.54
N GLY A 142 -3.51 -29.92 2.29
CA GLY A 142 -4.27 -30.56 1.21
C GLY A 142 -5.77 -30.20 1.17
N GLN A 143 -6.24 -29.34 2.07
CA GLN A 143 -7.55 -28.69 1.98
C GLN A 143 -7.45 -27.41 1.12
N TYR A 144 -8.53 -27.05 0.43
CA TYR A 144 -8.47 -25.91 -0.48
C TYR A 144 -9.82 -25.28 -0.83
N LEU A 145 -9.73 -24.00 -1.23
CA LEU A 145 -10.78 -23.23 -1.88
C LEU A 145 -10.27 -22.81 -3.27
N ARG A 146 -10.74 -23.46 -4.34
CA ARG A 146 -10.21 -23.26 -5.71
C ARG A 146 -11.24 -22.92 -6.78
N ASN A 147 -10.91 -22.06 -7.73
CA ASN A 147 -11.75 -21.80 -8.91
C ASN A 147 -13.20 -21.38 -8.56
N ASN A 148 -13.42 -20.84 -7.36
CA ASN A 148 -14.74 -20.39 -6.92
C ASN A 148 -15.00 -18.95 -7.37
N VAL A 149 -16.27 -18.57 -7.37
CA VAL A 149 -16.71 -17.19 -7.56
C VAL A 149 -17.46 -16.78 -6.32
N ILE A 150 -17.08 -15.66 -5.70
CA ILE A 150 -17.82 -15.05 -4.60
C ILE A 150 -18.25 -13.68 -5.08
N ARG A 151 -19.55 -13.44 -5.24
CA ARG A 151 -20.04 -12.18 -5.79
C ARG A 151 -21.19 -11.59 -5.00
N ASP A 152 -21.28 -10.27 -5.00
CA ASP A 152 -22.38 -9.55 -4.37
C ASP A 152 -22.49 -9.95 -2.87
N SER A 153 -21.34 -10.05 -2.21
CA SER A 153 -21.19 -10.66 -0.90
C SER A 153 -21.43 -9.65 0.22
N ASN A 154 -22.27 -10.02 1.17
CA ASN A 154 -22.63 -9.22 2.35
C ASN A 154 -21.55 -9.22 3.42
N SER A 155 -20.54 -10.08 3.33
CA SER A 155 -19.30 -10.00 4.11
C SER A 155 -18.14 -10.58 3.29
N ARG A 156 -16.93 -10.59 3.88
CA ARG A 156 -15.61 -10.92 3.29
C ARG A 156 -15.63 -12.04 2.22
N CYS A 157 -14.65 -12.12 1.31
CA CYS A 157 -14.63 -13.22 0.33
C CYS A 157 -14.25 -14.57 0.94
N VAL A 158 -13.09 -14.61 1.59
CA VAL A 158 -12.52 -15.81 2.23
C VAL A 158 -11.89 -15.38 3.55
N THR A 159 -12.26 -16.07 4.62
CA THR A 159 -11.66 -15.87 5.93
C THR A 159 -10.83 -17.08 6.33
N ILE A 160 -9.57 -16.83 6.68
CA ILE A 160 -8.64 -17.78 7.27
C ILE A 160 -8.42 -17.32 8.72
N HIS A 161 -8.94 -18.10 9.67
CA HIS A 161 -8.89 -17.76 11.09
C HIS A 161 -8.25 -18.92 11.87
N GLY A 162 -7.11 -18.67 12.53
CA GLY A 162 -6.36 -19.67 13.28
C GLY A 162 -6.10 -20.97 12.49
N THR A 163 -5.79 -20.83 11.20
CA THR A 163 -5.66 -21.95 10.25
C THR A 163 -4.35 -21.84 9.47
N ASP A 164 -3.63 -22.96 9.37
CA ASP A 164 -2.32 -23.10 8.74
C ASP A 164 -2.38 -24.04 7.50
N HIS A 165 -1.50 -23.82 6.52
CA HIS A 165 -1.35 -24.67 5.31
C HIS A 165 -2.59 -24.84 4.42
N LEU A 166 -3.55 -23.91 4.46
CA LEU A 166 -4.68 -23.85 3.54
C LEU A 166 -4.25 -23.33 2.16
N GLU A 167 -4.83 -23.88 1.09
CA GLU A 167 -4.72 -23.28 -0.23
C GLU A 167 -5.99 -22.53 -0.65
N VAL A 168 -5.83 -21.27 -1.02
CA VAL A 168 -6.86 -20.42 -1.62
C VAL A 168 -6.36 -19.97 -2.99
N SER A 169 -6.86 -20.58 -4.07
CA SER A 169 -6.31 -20.30 -5.41
C SER A 169 -7.31 -20.20 -6.57
N ASN A 170 -7.00 -19.33 -7.53
CA ASN A 170 -7.82 -19.12 -8.74
C ASN A 170 -9.27 -18.71 -8.46
N ASN A 171 -9.55 -18.08 -7.31
CA ASN A 171 -10.90 -17.60 -7.01
C ASN A 171 -11.10 -16.19 -7.57
N VAL A 172 -12.32 -15.89 -8.00
CA VAL A 172 -12.73 -14.54 -8.41
C VAL A 172 -13.71 -14.01 -7.36
N CYS A 173 -13.40 -12.89 -6.73
CA CYS A 173 -14.33 -12.20 -5.84
C CYS A 173 -14.72 -10.86 -6.41
N VAL A 174 -16.02 -10.55 -6.44
CA VAL A 174 -16.56 -9.34 -7.04
C VAL A 174 -17.59 -8.72 -6.12
N TYR A 175 -17.41 -7.45 -5.76
CA TYR A 175 -18.36 -6.69 -4.94
C TYR A 175 -18.64 -7.37 -3.59
N HIS A 176 -17.80 -7.09 -2.61
CA HIS A 176 -17.96 -7.63 -1.25
C HIS A 176 -17.80 -6.53 -0.21
N LEU A 177 -18.51 -6.69 0.92
CA LEU A 177 -18.37 -5.83 2.09
C LEU A 177 -17.24 -6.33 3.01
N GLY A 178 -16.43 -5.40 3.51
CA GLY A 178 -15.28 -5.67 4.35
C GLY A 178 -14.07 -6.25 3.60
N HIS A 179 -13.05 -6.71 4.34
CA HIS A 179 -11.82 -7.24 3.73
C HIS A 179 -12.09 -8.42 2.77
N GLY A 180 -11.29 -8.58 1.71
CA GLY A 180 -11.50 -9.64 0.72
C GLY A 180 -11.02 -11.01 1.20
N ILE A 181 -9.74 -11.33 0.94
CA ILE A 181 -9.06 -12.45 1.59
C ILE A 181 -8.51 -11.94 2.93
N PHE A 182 -8.98 -12.53 4.03
CA PHE A 182 -8.79 -12.01 5.38
C PHE A 182 -8.16 -13.05 6.29
N LEU A 183 -6.94 -12.76 6.76
CA LEU A 183 -6.30 -13.49 7.86
C LEU A 183 -6.66 -12.79 9.17
N GLU A 184 -7.25 -13.48 10.13
CA GLU A 184 -7.96 -12.84 11.24
C GLU A 184 -7.03 -12.41 12.38
N ASP A 185 -6.20 -13.32 12.92
CA ASP A 185 -5.68 -13.15 14.28
C ASP A 185 -4.16 -13.02 14.38
N SER A 186 -3.44 -12.74 13.30
CA SER A 186 -1.97 -12.73 13.29
C SER A 186 -1.37 -14.08 13.74
N ALA A 187 -2.03 -15.18 13.39
CA ALA A 187 -1.65 -16.54 13.81
C ALA A 187 -1.54 -17.52 12.64
N GLU A 188 -2.12 -17.18 11.50
CA GLU A 188 -2.33 -18.04 10.34
C GLU A 188 -1.07 -18.10 9.47
N GLN A 189 -0.48 -19.28 9.29
CA GLN A 189 0.83 -19.42 8.65
C GLN A 189 0.84 -20.48 7.54
N ASN A 190 1.81 -20.36 6.65
CA ASN A 190 2.08 -21.26 5.54
C ASN A 190 0.89 -21.48 4.61
N ASN A 191 -0.08 -20.56 4.60
CA ASN A 191 -1.19 -20.59 3.67
C ASN A 191 -0.71 -20.15 2.27
N THR A 192 -1.25 -20.81 1.25
CA THR A 192 -0.96 -20.48 -0.16
C THR A 192 -2.14 -19.69 -0.74
N ILE A 193 -1.92 -18.41 -0.98
CA ILE A 193 -2.88 -17.49 -1.58
C ILE A 193 -2.37 -17.16 -2.98
N HIS A 194 -2.99 -17.76 -4.00
CA HIS A 194 -2.40 -17.79 -5.33
C HIS A 194 -3.40 -17.55 -6.47
N ARG A 195 -3.10 -16.63 -7.38
CA ARG A 195 -3.97 -16.36 -8.56
C ARG A 195 -5.42 -16.00 -8.24
N ASN A 196 -5.68 -15.35 -7.11
CA ASN A 196 -7.02 -14.85 -6.83
C ASN A 196 -7.18 -13.45 -7.44
N LEU A 197 -8.36 -13.15 -7.96
CA LEU A 197 -8.75 -11.84 -8.49
C LEU A 197 -9.85 -11.27 -7.61
N ILE A 198 -9.60 -10.12 -6.99
CA ILE A 198 -10.56 -9.43 -6.13
C ILE A 198 -10.89 -8.06 -6.75
N ILE A 199 -12.18 -7.81 -6.99
CA ILE A 199 -12.69 -6.61 -7.63
C ILE A 199 -13.76 -5.97 -6.75
N GLY A 200 -13.65 -4.67 -6.50
CA GLY A 200 -14.68 -3.86 -5.86
C GLY A 200 -14.88 -4.17 -4.38
N THR A 201 -13.78 -4.13 -3.62
CA THR A 201 -13.81 -4.21 -2.15
C THR A 201 -14.46 -2.96 -1.55
N GLN A 202 -15.49 -3.12 -0.73
CA GLN A 202 -16.26 -2.02 -0.13
C GLN A 202 -16.23 -2.05 1.40
N TYR A 203 -16.46 -0.91 2.03
CA TYR A 203 -16.44 -0.80 3.49
C TYR A 203 -17.45 -1.73 4.16
N GLY A 204 -17.01 -2.37 5.25
CA GLY A 204 -17.82 -3.18 6.13
C GLY A 204 -18.05 -2.49 7.47
N THR A 205 -18.68 -3.19 8.41
CA THR A 205 -18.94 -2.68 9.76
C THR A 205 -18.61 -3.67 10.87
N LEU A 206 -17.96 -4.79 10.54
CA LEU A 206 -17.68 -5.89 11.47
C LEU A 206 -16.46 -5.61 12.36
N LEU A 207 -15.39 -5.03 11.79
CA LEU A 207 -14.17 -4.68 12.50
C LEU A 207 -13.89 -3.18 12.38
N PHE A 208 -13.06 -2.63 13.27
CA PHE A 208 -12.61 -1.25 13.09
C PHE A 208 -11.89 -1.07 11.75
N THR A 209 -11.12 -2.07 11.33
CA THR A 209 -10.28 -2.00 10.13
C THR A 209 -11.04 -2.14 8.81
N ASP A 210 -12.25 -2.71 8.83
CA ASP A 210 -13.11 -2.78 7.64
C ASP A 210 -14.06 -1.58 7.49
N ARG A 211 -14.17 -0.75 8.53
CA ARG A 211 -15.02 0.44 8.56
C ARG A 211 -14.40 1.64 7.87
N ASP A 212 -15.26 2.40 7.21
CA ASP A 212 -14.96 3.77 6.87
C ASP A 212 -14.70 4.58 8.15
N VAL A 213 -13.71 5.47 8.11
CA VAL A 213 -13.32 6.29 9.25
C VAL A 213 -14.44 7.21 9.73
N ASP A 214 -15.33 7.64 8.84
CA ASP A 214 -16.48 8.49 9.17
C ASP A 214 -17.62 7.71 9.85
N TRP A 215 -17.69 6.39 9.66
CA TRP A 215 -18.66 5.52 10.35
C TRP A 215 -18.22 5.16 11.77
N CYS A 216 -17.02 5.56 12.17
CA CYS A 216 -16.43 5.18 13.44
C CYS A 216 -16.59 6.22 14.54
N ARG A 217 -17.05 5.77 15.71
CA ARG A 217 -17.03 6.57 16.95
C ARG A 217 -15.59 6.96 17.35
N GLU A 218 -14.67 6.00 17.25
CA GLU A 218 -13.25 6.19 17.56
C GLU A 218 -12.39 6.11 16.29
N ARG A 219 -12.45 7.16 15.47
CA ARG A 219 -11.81 7.25 14.15
C ARG A 219 -10.35 6.78 14.09
N ALA A 220 -9.59 6.98 15.18
CA ALA A 220 -8.18 6.61 15.27
C ALA A 220 -7.93 5.10 15.07
N PHE A 221 -8.90 4.26 15.40
CA PHE A 221 -8.77 2.80 15.35
C PHE A 221 -9.25 2.19 14.03
N CYS A 222 -9.86 3.00 13.15
CA CYS A 222 -10.54 2.52 11.96
C CYS A 222 -9.80 2.73 10.64
N GLY A 223 -10.35 2.13 9.58
CA GLY A 223 -9.80 2.16 8.23
C GLY A 223 -8.75 1.07 7.99
N LEU A 224 -8.12 1.08 6.81
CA LEU A 224 -7.30 -0.01 6.26
C LEU A 224 -8.08 -1.16 5.59
N LEU A 225 -9.32 -0.88 5.15
CA LEU A 225 -10.07 -1.79 4.29
C LEU A 225 -9.18 -2.23 3.12
N SER A 226 -9.21 -3.52 2.79
CA SER A 226 -8.32 -4.07 1.77
C SER A 226 -8.86 -5.32 1.09
N SER A 227 -8.54 -5.48 -0.19
CA SER A 227 -8.83 -6.71 -0.92
C SER A 227 -8.07 -7.91 -0.36
N TYR A 228 -6.86 -7.68 0.17
CA TYR A 228 -6.08 -8.67 0.90
C TYR A 228 -5.64 -8.10 2.25
N TRP A 229 -6.18 -8.65 3.33
CA TRP A 229 -5.83 -8.30 4.70
C TRP A 229 -4.94 -9.37 5.31
N ILE A 230 -3.68 -9.01 5.55
CA ILE A 230 -2.60 -9.94 5.86
C ILE A 230 -2.08 -9.63 7.25
N THR A 231 -2.47 -10.45 8.22
CA THR A 231 -2.07 -10.29 9.63
C THR A 231 -0.91 -11.17 10.05
N HIS A 232 -0.37 -12.00 9.15
CA HIS A 232 0.83 -12.77 9.44
C HIS A 232 1.75 -12.89 8.21
N PRO A 233 3.05 -12.55 8.32
CA PRO A 233 3.95 -12.48 7.16
C PRO A 233 4.36 -13.85 6.58
N ARG A 234 4.35 -14.92 7.39
CA ARG A 234 4.73 -16.27 6.94
C ARG A 234 3.64 -16.94 6.09
N ASN A 235 3.31 -16.37 4.94
CA ASN A 235 2.33 -16.89 3.99
C ASN A 235 2.80 -16.60 2.54
N PHE A 236 2.25 -17.35 1.58
CA PHE A 236 2.66 -17.27 0.18
C PHE A 236 1.58 -16.52 -0.62
N PHE A 237 1.84 -15.25 -0.95
CA PHE A 237 0.97 -14.43 -1.79
C PHE A 237 1.58 -14.27 -3.17
N THR A 238 1.08 -15.01 -4.15
CA THR A 238 1.67 -15.04 -5.49
C THR A 238 0.64 -14.90 -6.62
N GLU A 239 0.96 -14.09 -7.62
CA GLU A 239 0.12 -13.91 -8.82
C GLU A 239 -1.32 -13.44 -8.51
N ASN A 240 -1.54 -12.77 -7.39
CA ASN A 240 -2.87 -12.26 -7.00
C ASN A 240 -3.12 -10.87 -7.57
N VAL A 241 -4.39 -10.52 -7.75
CA VAL A 241 -4.78 -9.21 -8.27
C VAL A 241 -5.81 -8.53 -7.37
N ALA A 242 -5.48 -7.34 -6.90
CA ALA A 242 -6.39 -6.41 -6.25
C ALA A 242 -6.77 -5.30 -7.24
N ALA A 243 -7.90 -5.49 -7.92
CA ALA A 243 -8.39 -4.65 -9.00
C ALA A 243 -9.60 -3.83 -8.54
N GLY A 244 -9.33 -2.84 -7.69
CA GLY A 244 -10.35 -1.91 -7.21
C GLY A 244 -10.85 -2.14 -5.79
N SER A 245 -10.78 -1.09 -4.99
CA SER A 245 -11.17 -1.06 -3.58
C SER A 245 -11.56 0.36 -3.18
N GLU A 246 -12.52 0.49 -2.27
CA GLU A 246 -12.81 1.75 -1.56
C GLU A 246 -11.63 2.21 -0.68
N SER A 247 -10.61 1.37 -0.49
CA SER A 247 -9.40 1.77 0.22
C SER A 247 -8.14 1.15 -0.38
N PHE A 248 -7.55 0.12 0.25
CA PHE A 248 -6.27 -0.44 -0.20
C PHE A 248 -6.44 -1.70 -1.04
N GLY A 249 -5.43 -2.02 -1.84
CA GLY A 249 -5.32 -3.32 -2.52
C GLY A 249 -4.89 -4.42 -1.54
N MET A 250 -3.64 -4.34 -1.07
CA MET A 250 -3.05 -5.32 -0.13
C MET A 250 -2.49 -4.61 1.10
N VAL A 251 -2.89 -5.05 2.30
CA VAL A 251 -2.43 -4.50 3.58
C VAL A 251 -1.74 -5.60 4.41
N LEU A 252 -0.52 -5.32 4.86
CA LEU A 252 0.19 -6.09 5.88
C LEU A 252 0.19 -5.30 7.19
N ALA A 253 -0.66 -5.71 8.13
CA ALA A 253 -0.79 -5.12 9.47
C ALA A 253 -1.01 -6.23 10.48
N PHE A 254 -0.12 -6.36 11.47
CA PHE A 254 -0.11 -7.50 12.39
C PHE A 254 0.03 -7.08 13.85
N ALA A 255 -0.42 -7.94 14.75
CA ALA A 255 -0.30 -7.75 16.19
C ALA A 255 0.99 -8.38 16.74
N ASP A 256 1.51 -7.84 17.84
CA ASP A 256 2.71 -8.37 18.52
C ASP A 256 2.46 -9.71 19.24
N ARG A 257 1.20 -10.09 19.38
CA ARG A 257 0.76 -11.42 19.79
C ARG A 257 -0.47 -11.80 18.99
N PRO A 258 -0.78 -13.09 18.82
CA PRO A 258 -2.04 -13.51 18.24
C PRO A 258 -3.24 -12.86 18.94
N LEU A 259 -4.27 -12.57 18.17
CA LEU A 259 -5.51 -11.96 18.65
C LEU A 259 -6.52 -13.03 19.06
N GLY A 260 -7.51 -12.61 19.84
CA GLY A 260 -8.74 -13.37 20.07
C GLY A 260 -8.51 -14.84 20.47
N PRO A 261 -9.34 -15.78 19.96
CA PRO A 261 -9.24 -17.19 20.31
C PRO A 261 -7.97 -17.88 19.78
N SER A 262 -7.28 -17.28 18.81
CA SER A 262 -6.01 -17.85 18.31
C SER A 262 -4.89 -17.74 19.33
N PHE A 263 -4.91 -16.77 20.26
CA PHE A 263 -3.90 -16.64 21.31
C PHE A 263 -3.84 -17.89 22.20
N ASP A 264 -4.95 -18.24 22.84
CA ASP A 264 -5.01 -19.40 23.73
C ASP A 264 -4.66 -20.68 22.98
N ARG A 265 -5.08 -20.79 21.71
CA ARG A 265 -4.78 -21.95 20.87
C ARG A 265 -3.29 -22.09 20.55
N GLN A 266 -2.61 -20.98 20.24
CA GLN A 266 -1.16 -20.98 19.98
C GLN A 266 -0.35 -21.32 21.24
N VAL A 267 -0.82 -20.88 22.43
CA VAL A 267 -0.24 -21.27 23.72
C VAL A 267 -0.41 -22.77 23.96
N GLU A 268 -1.61 -23.32 23.75
CA GLU A 268 -1.90 -24.75 23.92
C GLU A 268 -1.03 -25.64 23.00
N ARG A 269 -0.80 -25.19 21.75
CA ARG A 269 0.04 -25.90 20.77
C ARG A 269 1.54 -25.75 21.04
N GLY A 270 1.95 -24.92 22.00
CA GLY A 270 3.36 -24.63 22.27
C GLY A 270 4.06 -23.86 21.15
N LEU A 271 3.30 -23.08 20.37
CA LEU A 271 3.78 -22.33 19.20
C LEU A 271 3.88 -20.82 19.47
N TYR A 272 3.32 -20.34 20.59
CA TYR A 272 3.34 -18.94 20.96
C TYR A 272 4.75 -18.46 21.32
N GLU A 273 5.17 -17.38 20.64
CA GLU A 273 6.34 -16.59 21.02
C GLU A 273 5.99 -15.10 20.87
N GLU A 274 6.31 -14.32 21.90
CA GLU A 274 6.01 -12.88 21.97
C GLU A 274 6.75 -12.12 20.86
N MET A 275 6.06 -11.19 20.20
CA MET A 275 6.56 -10.41 19.07
C MET A 275 7.04 -11.25 17.88
N SER A 276 6.71 -12.54 17.81
CA SER A 276 7.18 -13.41 16.72
C SER A 276 6.77 -12.92 15.33
N THR A 277 5.59 -12.31 15.20
CA THR A 277 5.06 -11.79 13.92
C THR A 277 5.96 -10.72 13.30
N ARG A 278 6.43 -9.73 14.07
CA ARG A 278 7.33 -8.67 13.58
C ARG A 278 8.72 -9.16 13.21
N TYR A 279 9.18 -10.25 13.83
CA TYR A 279 10.46 -10.88 13.55
C TYR A 279 10.36 -11.94 12.45
N THR A 280 9.15 -12.25 11.98
CA THR A 280 8.93 -13.28 10.99
C THR A 280 9.11 -12.72 9.58
N LYS A 281 10.04 -13.30 8.84
CA LYS A 281 10.24 -13.01 7.43
C LYS A 281 8.97 -13.30 6.61
N VAL A 282 8.65 -12.45 5.64
CA VAL A 282 7.60 -12.76 4.67
C VAL A 282 8.01 -14.00 3.88
N ALA A 283 7.13 -15.01 3.81
CA ALA A 283 7.49 -16.28 3.16
C ALA A 283 7.67 -16.10 1.64
N GLN A 284 6.63 -15.64 0.94
CA GLN A 284 6.74 -15.23 -0.46
C GLN A 284 5.68 -14.19 -0.80
N PHE A 285 6.11 -13.12 -1.48
CA PHE A 285 5.22 -12.07 -1.98
C PHE A 285 5.70 -11.65 -3.37
N SER A 286 5.10 -12.22 -4.43
CA SER A 286 5.60 -12.02 -5.78
C SER A 286 4.52 -11.99 -6.85
N LYS A 287 4.72 -11.20 -7.91
CA LYS A 287 3.81 -11.16 -9.08
C LYS A 287 2.40 -10.71 -8.75
N ASN A 288 2.21 -10.00 -7.64
CA ASN A 288 0.90 -9.45 -7.29
C ASN A 288 0.67 -8.12 -8.03
N VAL A 289 -0.56 -7.88 -8.46
CA VAL A 289 -1.00 -6.65 -9.13
C VAL A 289 -1.96 -5.90 -8.22
N MET A 290 -1.78 -4.58 -8.07
CA MET A 290 -2.67 -3.72 -7.29
C MET A 290 -2.97 -2.42 -8.05
N HIS A 291 -4.21 -2.25 -8.50
CA HIS A 291 -4.62 -1.06 -9.24
C HIS A 291 -6.05 -0.61 -8.92
N SER A 292 -6.37 0.63 -9.31
CA SER A 292 -7.71 1.23 -9.16
C SER A 292 -8.18 1.36 -7.71
N ASN A 293 -7.28 1.39 -6.74
CA ASN A 293 -7.63 1.46 -5.31
C ASN A 293 -7.75 2.92 -4.85
N LYS A 294 -8.81 3.27 -4.10
CA LYS A 294 -9.10 4.64 -3.65
C LYS A 294 -8.13 5.22 -2.61
N HIS A 295 -7.29 4.38 -2.01
CA HIS A 295 -6.16 4.84 -1.20
C HIS A 295 -4.83 4.39 -1.83
N GLY A 296 -4.42 3.14 -1.61
CA GLY A 296 -3.15 2.68 -2.14
C GLY A 296 -3.06 1.21 -2.51
N GLY A 297 -2.09 0.88 -3.36
CA GLY A 297 -1.86 -0.49 -3.82
C GLY A 297 -1.38 -1.39 -2.69
N LEU A 298 -0.18 -1.12 -2.18
CA LEU A 298 0.44 -1.84 -1.06
C LEU A 298 0.55 -0.96 0.19
N TRP A 299 0.07 -1.46 1.33
CA TRP A 299 0.29 -0.84 2.64
C TRP A 299 0.95 -1.84 3.59
N PHE A 300 2.22 -1.63 3.90
CA PHE A 300 2.97 -2.44 4.85
C PHE A 300 3.39 -1.55 6.04
N ASP A 301 2.44 -1.32 6.94
CA ASP A 301 2.61 -0.53 8.16
C ASP A 301 1.50 -0.90 9.16
N ASN A 302 1.45 -0.18 10.27
CA ASN A 302 0.51 -0.34 11.36
C ASN A 302 0.58 -1.68 12.10
N ARG A 303 0.33 -1.57 13.39
CA ARG A 303 0.09 -2.72 14.26
C ARG A 303 -1.40 -2.87 14.49
N LEU A 304 -1.83 -4.09 14.76
CA LEU A 304 -3.14 -4.34 15.36
C LEU A 304 -3.01 -4.41 16.88
N SER A 305 -3.92 -3.72 17.57
CA SER A 305 -4.00 -3.82 19.03
C SER A 305 -4.52 -5.21 19.42
N TYR A 306 -3.94 -5.77 20.47
CA TYR A 306 -4.42 -6.98 21.12
C TYR A 306 -5.28 -6.70 22.38
N GLY A 307 -5.82 -5.48 22.49
CA GLY A 307 -6.55 -5.01 23.66
C GLY A 307 -5.59 -4.53 24.74
N GLN A 308 -5.00 -3.34 24.57
CA GLN A 308 -3.93 -2.87 25.42
C GLN A 308 -3.91 -1.36 25.61
N ILE A 309 -3.11 -0.86 26.56
CA ILE A 309 -2.85 0.56 26.74
C ILE A 309 -1.71 0.99 25.80
N ASP A 310 -1.97 1.96 24.93
CA ASP A 310 -0.97 2.68 24.12
C ASP A 310 -1.02 4.17 24.47
N MET A 311 0.12 4.75 24.82
CA MET A 311 0.24 6.16 25.22
C MET A 311 -0.85 6.65 26.20
N HIS A 312 -1.10 5.90 27.27
CA HIS A 312 -2.11 6.19 28.30
C HIS A 312 -3.59 6.09 27.84
N ARG A 313 -3.85 5.51 26.67
CA ARG A 313 -5.22 5.23 26.19
C ARG A 313 -5.39 3.73 25.95
N PHE A 314 -6.52 3.18 26.38
CA PHE A 314 -6.90 1.82 26.00
C PHE A 314 -7.27 1.78 24.52
N VAL A 315 -6.70 0.84 23.79
CA VAL A 315 -7.00 0.57 22.39
C VAL A 315 -7.62 -0.83 22.31
N PRO A 316 -8.87 -0.95 21.82
CA PRO A 316 -9.54 -2.24 21.73
C PRO A 316 -8.81 -3.20 20.80
N GLU A 317 -9.02 -4.50 21.00
CA GLU A 317 -8.50 -5.53 20.09
C GLU A 317 -8.97 -5.28 18.65
N ASN A 318 -8.15 -5.65 17.66
CA ASN A 318 -8.35 -5.35 16.23
C ASN A 318 -8.35 -3.86 15.86
N GLY A 319 -8.21 -2.94 16.82
CA GLY A 319 -8.05 -1.52 16.54
C GLY A 319 -6.70 -1.24 15.85
N LYS A 320 -6.73 -0.41 14.81
CA LYS A 320 -5.53 0.12 14.16
C LYS A 320 -4.64 0.83 15.19
N LEU A 321 -3.36 0.50 15.18
CA LEU A 321 -2.35 1.04 16.08
C LEU A 321 -1.07 1.45 15.33
N GLY A 322 -0.32 2.35 15.95
CA GLY A 322 0.91 3.02 15.49
C GLY A 322 1.75 2.32 14.41
N LEU A 323 2.98 1.93 14.74
CA LEU A 323 3.96 1.41 13.78
C LEU A 323 4.13 -0.10 13.99
N ASN A 324 4.31 -0.86 12.91
CA ASN A 324 4.46 -2.33 12.98
C ASN A 324 5.82 -2.80 13.52
N GLN A 325 6.83 -1.92 13.52
CA GLN A 325 8.22 -2.22 13.97
C GLN A 325 8.78 -3.51 13.34
N TYR A 326 8.41 -3.78 12.07
CA TYR A 326 8.84 -4.96 11.35
C TYR A 326 10.36 -5.06 11.25
N THR A 327 10.93 -6.17 11.69
CA THR A 327 12.39 -6.38 11.79
C THR A 327 12.68 -7.88 11.65
N PRO A 328 12.53 -8.48 10.46
CA PRO A 328 12.63 -9.91 10.28
C PRO A 328 14.02 -10.43 10.68
N ARG A 329 14.03 -11.56 11.39
CA ARG A 329 15.23 -12.15 11.99
C ARG A 329 15.30 -13.66 11.76
N GLU A 330 16.50 -14.21 11.84
CA GLU A 330 16.78 -15.65 11.82
C GLU A 330 17.65 -16.06 13.04
N PRO A 331 17.11 -16.89 13.97
CA PRO A 331 15.70 -17.30 14.09
C PRO A 331 14.75 -16.10 14.31
N ASN A 332 13.45 -16.28 14.13
CA ASN A 332 12.43 -15.20 14.14
C ASN A 332 12.09 -14.68 15.55
N ASN A 333 13.10 -14.29 16.32
CA ASN A 333 12.98 -13.74 17.65
C ASN A 333 14.02 -12.65 17.90
N ILE A 334 13.95 -11.99 19.06
CA ILE A 334 14.82 -10.85 19.40
C ILE A 334 16.31 -11.17 19.35
N ASN A 335 16.69 -12.43 19.61
CA ASN A 335 18.09 -12.88 19.60
C ASN A 335 18.57 -13.25 18.19
N GLY A 336 17.66 -13.30 17.23
CA GLY A 336 17.98 -13.63 15.85
C GLY A 336 18.71 -12.52 15.12
N THR A 337 19.45 -12.95 14.10
CA THR A 337 20.17 -12.06 13.19
C THR A 337 19.20 -11.41 12.22
N ILE A 338 19.32 -10.10 12.00
CA ILE A 338 18.47 -9.35 11.08
C ILE A 338 18.67 -9.88 9.64
N VAL A 339 17.58 -10.13 8.93
CA VAL A 339 17.57 -10.60 7.53
C VAL A 339 16.77 -9.69 6.61
N GLU A 340 16.95 -9.82 5.28
CA GLU A 340 16.14 -9.11 4.29
C GLU A 340 14.85 -9.89 3.95
N THR A 341 13.74 -9.17 3.84
CA THR A 341 12.47 -9.63 3.25
C THR A 341 12.36 -9.12 1.81
N TYR A 342 12.02 -9.99 0.86
CA TYR A 342 11.89 -9.62 -0.56
C TYR A 342 10.42 -9.62 -0.99
N LEU A 343 9.99 -8.54 -1.62
CA LEU A 343 8.74 -8.43 -2.36
C LEU A 343 9.11 -8.23 -3.83
N SER A 344 8.59 -9.02 -4.76
CA SER A 344 9.16 -9.04 -6.13
C SER A 344 8.14 -9.07 -7.26
N GLU A 345 8.52 -8.55 -8.42
CA GLU A 345 7.69 -8.62 -9.63
C GLU A 345 6.29 -8.00 -9.43
N LEU A 346 6.17 -6.96 -8.60
CA LEU A 346 4.89 -6.35 -8.29
C LEU A 346 4.50 -5.34 -9.37
N THR A 347 3.22 -5.25 -9.69
CA THR A 347 2.70 -4.21 -10.61
C THR A 347 1.69 -3.36 -9.86
N MET A 348 1.94 -2.06 -9.75
CA MET A 348 1.03 -1.12 -9.07
C MET A 348 0.79 0.10 -9.97
N TYR A 349 -0.47 0.37 -10.29
CA TYR A 349 -0.82 1.52 -11.12
C TYR A 349 -2.18 2.10 -10.75
N LYS A 350 -2.41 3.38 -11.07
CA LYS A 350 -3.71 4.07 -10.89
C LYS A 350 -4.38 3.85 -9.55
N ASN A 351 -3.59 3.94 -8.48
CA ASN A 351 -4.08 4.01 -7.11
C ASN A 351 -4.20 5.49 -6.72
N ASP A 352 -5.34 5.89 -6.16
CA ASP A 352 -5.73 7.30 -6.00
C ASP A 352 -4.75 8.15 -5.19
N GLU A 353 -4.15 7.60 -4.13
CA GLU A 353 -3.12 8.32 -3.38
C GLU A 353 -1.72 7.80 -3.71
N ARG A 354 -1.52 6.48 -3.62
CA ARG A 354 -0.17 5.90 -3.66
C ARG A 354 -0.12 4.46 -4.16
N ASN A 355 0.89 4.11 -4.95
CA ASN A 355 1.15 2.72 -5.30
C ASN A 355 1.62 1.91 -4.08
N SER A 356 2.51 2.46 -3.25
CA SER A 356 3.00 1.74 -2.06
C SER A 356 3.38 2.61 -0.88
N TRP A 357 3.17 2.05 0.31
CA TRP A 357 3.69 2.54 1.59
C TRP A 357 4.32 1.40 2.36
N VAL A 358 5.57 1.58 2.79
CA VAL A 358 6.32 0.59 3.55
C VAL A 358 6.97 1.22 4.77
N ARG A 359 6.71 0.65 5.95
CA ARG A 359 7.48 0.89 7.16
C ARG A 359 8.76 0.05 7.11
N CYS A 360 9.92 0.70 7.10
CA CYS A 360 11.21 0.07 6.96
C CYS A 360 11.45 -0.99 8.01
N GLY A 361 12.06 -2.08 7.54
CA GLY A 361 12.18 -3.34 8.25
C GLY A 361 13.01 -4.35 7.46
N ASN A 362 14.04 -3.88 6.75
CA ASN A 362 14.84 -4.65 5.80
C ASN A 362 13.99 -5.26 4.69
N ILE A 363 13.06 -4.46 4.16
CA ILE A 363 12.18 -4.83 3.05
C ILE A 363 12.84 -4.36 1.76
N VAL A 364 13.00 -5.28 0.82
CA VAL A 364 13.51 -5.05 -0.52
C VAL A 364 12.38 -5.33 -1.51
N ILE A 365 11.84 -4.29 -2.15
CA ILE A 365 10.97 -4.45 -3.32
C ILE A 365 11.86 -4.58 -4.55
N MET A 366 11.62 -5.54 -5.45
CA MET A 366 12.50 -5.69 -6.62
C MET A 366 11.81 -6.16 -7.89
N ASN A 367 12.35 -5.78 -9.04
CA ASN A 367 11.80 -6.13 -10.35
C ASN A 367 10.32 -5.72 -10.51
N SER A 368 9.91 -4.64 -9.86
CA SER A 368 8.50 -4.21 -9.79
C SER A 368 8.25 -2.98 -10.67
N SER A 369 7.00 -2.67 -10.95
CA SER A 369 6.57 -1.47 -11.66
C SER A 369 5.58 -0.64 -10.84
N PHE A 370 5.79 0.67 -10.86
CA PHE A 370 4.96 1.68 -10.23
C PHE A 370 4.57 2.71 -11.29
N ALA A 371 3.28 2.84 -11.58
CA ALA A 371 2.80 3.74 -12.63
C ALA A 371 1.60 4.59 -12.19
N ASP A 372 1.39 5.72 -12.86
CA ASP A 372 0.18 6.56 -12.91
C ASP A 372 -0.35 7.17 -11.60
N SER A 373 -0.01 6.63 -10.43
CA SER A 373 -0.46 7.13 -9.13
C SER A 373 0.26 8.42 -8.74
N PRO A 374 -0.36 9.31 -7.93
CA PRO A 374 0.32 10.48 -7.41
C PRO A 374 1.59 10.09 -6.70
N THR A 375 1.53 9.13 -5.77
CA THR A 375 2.70 8.68 -5.05
C THR A 375 3.15 7.29 -5.48
N SER A 376 4.35 7.14 -6.05
CA SER A 376 4.81 5.80 -6.45
C SER A 376 5.27 4.94 -5.27
N TYR A 377 6.16 5.47 -4.42
CA TYR A 377 6.73 4.70 -3.33
C TYR A 377 6.99 5.57 -2.11
N VAL A 378 6.48 5.11 -0.96
CA VAL A 378 6.73 5.72 0.34
C VAL A 378 7.52 4.75 1.21
N ALA A 379 8.69 5.17 1.65
CA ALA A 379 9.48 4.48 2.67
C ALA A 379 9.46 5.28 3.97
N ALA A 380 9.04 4.64 5.06
CA ALA A 380 8.93 5.27 6.35
C ALA A 380 9.72 4.51 7.43
N HIS A 381 10.58 5.19 8.17
CA HIS A 381 11.38 4.62 9.27
C HIS A 381 10.55 4.26 10.53
N SER A 382 10.86 3.13 11.17
CA SER A 382 10.27 2.69 12.45
C SER A 382 10.81 3.44 13.68
N GLY A 383 12.01 4.00 13.59
CA GLY A 383 12.72 4.64 14.72
C GLY A 383 13.62 3.67 15.49
N GLU A 384 13.46 2.37 15.25
CA GLU A 384 14.00 1.30 16.06
C GLU A 384 14.75 0.30 15.17
N ASP A 385 15.92 -0.15 15.64
CA ASP A 385 16.91 -0.97 14.93
C ASP A 385 17.49 -0.35 13.63
N PRO A 386 18.73 -0.73 13.23
CA PRO A 386 19.31 -0.33 11.95
C PRO A 386 18.63 -1.10 10.82
N THR A 387 17.39 -0.72 10.49
CA THR A 387 16.62 -1.34 9.40
C THR A 387 17.02 -0.79 8.03
N SER A 388 16.37 -1.21 6.96
CA SER A 388 16.51 -0.62 5.63
C SER A 388 15.20 -0.76 4.85
N CYS A 389 15.06 0.08 3.83
CA CYS A 389 14.07 -0.06 2.77
C CYS A 389 14.83 -0.05 1.45
N ASP A 390 14.52 -0.93 0.52
CA ASP A 390 15.22 -0.96 -0.76
C ASP A 390 14.22 -1.20 -1.87
N VAL A 391 14.46 -0.57 -3.02
CA VAL A 391 13.73 -0.84 -4.25
C VAL A 391 14.75 -1.14 -5.35
N ARG A 392 14.90 -2.38 -5.81
CA ARG A 392 15.93 -2.80 -6.77
C ARG A 392 15.34 -3.07 -8.15
N ASN A 393 16.05 -2.74 -9.23
CA ASN A 393 15.66 -3.09 -10.60
C ASN A 393 14.18 -2.82 -10.94
N SER A 394 13.59 -1.73 -10.48
CA SER A 394 12.14 -1.48 -10.62
C SER A 394 11.83 -0.26 -11.49
N LEU A 395 10.69 -0.30 -12.19
CA LEU A 395 10.23 0.76 -13.09
C LEU A 395 9.34 1.76 -12.33
N PHE A 396 9.58 3.05 -12.56
CA PHE A 396 8.76 4.14 -12.06
C PHE A 396 8.30 4.96 -13.26
N ILE A 397 7.00 4.93 -13.57
CA ILE A 397 6.42 5.63 -14.70
C ILE A 397 5.46 6.68 -14.15
N GLY A 398 5.66 7.95 -14.56
CA GLY A 398 4.76 9.03 -14.14
C GLY A 398 3.39 8.85 -14.80
N GLU A 399 3.38 8.84 -16.12
CA GLU A 399 2.16 8.73 -16.91
C GLU A 399 2.39 7.75 -18.07
N THR A 400 1.57 6.72 -18.16
CA THR A 400 1.61 5.73 -19.23
C THR A 400 0.77 6.15 -20.43
N ASP A 401 0.65 5.29 -21.45
CA ASP A 401 -0.27 5.50 -22.58
C ASP A 401 -1.73 5.29 -22.17
N ASN A 402 -1.99 4.65 -21.02
CA ASN A 402 -3.32 4.45 -20.46
C ASN A 402 -3.82 5.75 -19.79
N LYS A 403 -4.40 6.64 -20.57
CA LYS A 403 -4.85 7.95 -20.06
C LYS A 403 -6.10 7.91 -19.19
N GLY A 404 -6.85 6.80 -19.18
CA GLY A 404 -8.09 6.67 -18.42
C GLY A 404 -9.24 7.53 -18.95
N GLU A 405 -10.41 7.38 -18.32
CA GLU A 405 -11.64 8.10 -18.62
C GLU A 405 -12.32 8.66 -17.35
N PRO A 406 -12.55 9.99 -17.27
CA PRO A 406 -12.17 10.98 -18.26
C PRO A 406 -10.65 11.12 -18.34
N TRP A 407 -10.12 11.48 -19.52
CA TRP A 407 -8.70 11.79 -19.84
C TRP A 407 -7.98 12.72 -18.87
N SER A 408 -8.73 13.27 -17.93
CA SER A 408 -8.23 14.08 -16.85
C SER A 408 -8.82 13.47 -15.57
N TYR A 409 -8.00 12.81 -14.76
CA TYR A 409 -8.38 12.45 -13.39
C TYR A 409 -8.03 13.61 -12.46
N THR A 410 -8.82 13.80 -11.40
CA THR A 410 -8.54 14.88 -10.43
C THR A 410 -8.31 14.27 -9.07
N PHE A 411 -7.06 14.30 -8.61
CA PHE A 411 -6.73 13.79 -7.28
C PHE A 411 -7.49 14.57 -6.21
N HIS A 412 -8.22 13.84 -5.36
CA HIS A 412 -8.96 14.38 -4.23
C HIS A 412 -8.05 14.47 -3.00
N LEU A 413 -6.96 15.22 -3.11
CA LEU A 413 -6.26 15.67 -1.91
C LEU A 413 -7.03 16.90 -1.39
N PRO A 414 -7.56 16.89 -0.15
CA PRO A 414 -8.33 17.99 0.42
C PRO A 414 -7.63 19.35 0.26
N GLU A 415 -6.31 19.30 0.26
CA GLU A 415 -5.35 20.39 0.09
C GLU A 415 -5.46 21.14 -1.24
N PHE A 416 -5.93 20.51 -2.33
CA PHE A 416 -5.99 21.10 -3.70
C PHE A 416 -7.40 21.19 -4.29
N SER A 417 -8.42 20.86 -3.50
CA SER A 417 -9.84 20.98 -3.88
C SER A 417 -10.22 22.38 -4.39
N HIS A 418 -9.48 23.41 -3.96
CA HIS A 418 -9.68 24.82 -4.30
C HIS A 418 -8.94 25.31 -5.56
N LEU A 419 -8.05 24.51 -6.18
CA LEU A 419 -7.31 24.89 -7.38
C LEU A 419 -7.96 24.37 -8.67
N PRO A 420 -7.89 25.12 -9.79
CA PRO A 420 -8.22 24.61 -11.12
C PRO A 420 -7.34 23.41 -11.48
N LYS A 421 -7.93 22.42 -12.17
CA LYS A 421 -7.30 21.12 -12.46
C LYS A 421 -5.93 21.20 -13.15
N SER A 422 -5.76 22.12 -14.11
CA SER A 422 -4.50 22.32 -14.82
C SER A 422 -3.34 22.81 -13.94
N GLN A 423 -3.63 23.16 -12.69
CA GLN A 423 -2.68 23.66 -11.70
C GLN A 423 -2.50 22.68 -10.53
N ARG A 424 -3.15 21.50 -10.58
CA ARG A 424 -2.97 20.44 -9.58
C ARG A 424 -1.76 19.59 -9.96
N PRO A 425 -0.86 19.26 -9.02
CA PRO A 425 0.31 18.47 -9.33
C PRO A 425 -0.03 16.98 -9.54
N SER A 426 0.72 16.31 -10.42
CA SER A 426 0.45 14.94 -10.84
C SER A 426 1.28 13.87 -10.13
N HIS A 427 2.43 14.18 -9.53
CA HIS A 427 3.31 13.18 -8.90
C HIS A 427 4.00 13.67 -7.61
N GLN A 428 4.23 12.73 -6.68
CA GLN A 428 4.85 12.91 -5.38
C GLN A 428 5.71 11.67 -5.06
N PHE A 429 6.89 11.86 -4.47
CA PHE A 429 7.53 10.82 -3.65
C PHE A 429 7.40 11.31 -2.22
N ASP A 430 6.42 10.79 -1.48
CA ASP A 430 6.08 11.34 -0.17
C ASP A 430 6.63 10.53 0.99
N ARG A 431 7.00 11.23 2.05
CA ARG A 431 6.85 10.73 3.42
C ARG A 431 6.23 11.83 4.30
N SER A 432 4.93 11.99 4.15
CA SER A 432 3.88 12.46 5.07
C SER A 432 3.95 13.88 5.70
N ILE A 433 2.89 14.64 5.38
CA ILE A 433 2.12 15.61 6.20
C ILE A 433 2.83 16.94 6.55
N SER A 434 2.68 17.93 5.67
CA SER A 434 2.75 19.34 6.05
C SER A 434 1.87 20.15 5.11
N LYS A 435 0.74 20.62 5.63
CA LYS A 435 -0.24 21.48 4.95
C LYS A 435 0.46 22.64 4.24
N MET A 436 0.14 22.76 2.95
CA MET A 436 0.57 23.80 2.01
C MET A 436 2.00 23.57 1.48
N ARG A 437 2.15 23.34 0.15
CA ARG A 437 3.00 24.08 -0.83
C ARG A 437 3.37 23.27 -2.11
N PRO A 438 3.95 23.88 -3.18
CA PRO A 438 3.93 23.40 -4.58
C PRO A 438 4.74 22.12 -4.84
N TYR A 439 4.37 21.36 -5.89
CA TYR A 439 5.02 20.10 -6.27
C TYR A 439 5.44 20.10 -7.73
N THR A 440 6.35 19.19 -8.05
CA THR A 440 7.15 19.17 -9.26
C THR A 440 7.32 17.75 -9.73
N THR A 441 7.16 17.57 -11.04
CA THR A 441 7.08 16.30 -11.75
C THR A 441 8.47 15.79 -12.10
N VAL A 442 8.82 14.56 -11.71
CA VAL A 442 9.97 13.86 -12.28
C VAL A 442 9.48 12.75 -13.19
N ASN A 443 9.78 12.91 -14.48
CA ASN A 443 9.43 12.01 -15.55
C ASN A 443 10.58 11.00 -15.77
N TYR A 444 10.44 9.75 -15.27
CA TYR A 444 11.43 8.68 -15.51
C TYR A 444 10.99 7.79 -16.67
N PHE A 445 11.73 7.80 -17.77
CA PHE A 445 11.26 7.23 -19.05
C PHE A 445 12.26 6.34 -19.78
N SER A 446 13.14 5.58 -19.12
CA SER A 446 13.91 4.59 -19.92
C SER A 446 14.53 3.37 -19.24
N LYS A 447 14.67 3.28 -17.90
CA LYS A 447 15.38 2.15 -17.27
C LYS A 447 14.88 1.78 -15.87
N PRO A 448 14.93 0.50 -15.47
CA PRO A 448 14.74 0.08 -14.08
C PRO A 448 15.77 0.73 -13.15
N ILE A 449 15.34 1.08 -11.94
CA ILE A 449 16.12 1.82 -10.94
C ILE A 449 16.40 0.92 -9.73
N SER A 450 17.62 1.03 -9.19
CA SER A 450 18.00 0.51 -7.87
C SER A 450 18.16 1.66 -6.85
N LEU A 451 17.36 1.64 -5.78
CA LEU A 451 17.26 2.62 -4.70
C LEU A 451 17.50 1.93 -3.35
N ARG A 452 18.73 2.01 -2.83
CA ARG A 452 19.05 1.48 -1.50
C ARG A 452 18.98 2.55 -0.42
N HIS A 453 18.12 2.35 0.58
CA HIS A 453 18.00 3.25 1.74
C HIS A 453 18.59 2.61 3.00
N TYR A 454 19.68 3.18 3.52
CA TYR A 454 20.31 2.75 4.78
C TYR A 454 19.72 3.50 5.97
N CYS A 455 19.14 2.79 6.96
CA CYS A 455 18.66 3.44 8.18
C CYS A 455 19.80 3.67 9.18
N LYS A 456 20.48 4.79 9.01
CA LYS A 456 20.98 5.60 10.12
C LYS A 456 20.43 6.98 9.89
N VAL A 457 19.39 7.37 10.63
CA VAL A 457 18.72 8.69 10.88
C VAL A 457 18.62 9.75 9.73
N ASP A 458 19.34 9.61 8.63
CA ASP A 458 19.95 10.75 7.93
C ASP A 458 19.92 10.66 6.40
N ASN A 459 19.26 9.67 5.79
CA ASN A 459 19.21 9.56 4.32
C ASN A 459 17.80 9.43 3.78
N GLN A 460 16.91 10.39 4.07
CA GLN A 460 15.56 10.40 3.51
C GLN A 460 15.54 10.68 2.01
N PHE A 461 14.72 9.94 1.26
CA PHE A 461 14.44 10.21 -0.15
C PHE A 461 13.10 10.94 -0.26
N ARG A 462 13.11 12.20 -0.71
CA ARG A 462 11.90 12.98 -1.02
C ARG A 462 12.11 13.78 -2.31
N VAL A 463 11.09 13.82 -3.16
CA VAL A 463 11.16 14.50 -4.47
C VAL A 463 10.33 15.77 -4.47
N MET A 464 11.02 16.93 -4.47
CA MET A 464 10.46 18.27 -4.65
C MET A 464 11.48 19.15 -5.40
N ASP A 465 11.02 19.90 -6.39
CA ASP A 465 11.71 20.97 -7.15
C ASP A 465 10.98 22.32 -6.94
N GLY A 466 11.72 23.34 -6.52
CA GLY A 466 11.24 24.71 -6.29
C GLY A 466 12.15 25.51 -5.34
N ASN A 467 12.02 26.85 -5.34
CA ASN A 467 12.87 27.75 -4.55
C ASN A 467 12.10 28.83 -3.77
N ALA A 468 12.77 29.49 -2.81
CA ALA A 468 12.19 30.52 -1.95
C ALA A 468 11.75 31.81 -2.69
N SER A 469 12.12 31.95 -3.97
CA SER A 469 11.72 33.04 -4.87
C SER A 469 10.36 32.77 -5.53
N THR A 470 9.90 31.52 -5.56
CA THR A 470 8.59 31.14 -6.07
C THR A 470 7.49 31.61 -5.10
N PRO A 471 6.49 32.38 -5.58
CA PRO A 471 5.37 32.81 -4.74
C PRO A 471 4.73 31.60 -4.05
N TYR A 472 4.51 31.72 -2.74
CA TYR A 472 3.94 30.66 -1.90
C TYR A 472 4.84 29.42 -1.68
N TRP A 473 6.16 29.44 -1.94
CA TRP A 473 7.08 28.31 -1.62
C TRP A 473 7.72 28.34 -0.21
N THR A 474 7.75 27.20 0.50
CA THR A 474 8.37 26.97 1.83
C THR A 474 8.59 25.47 1.98
N VAL A 475 9.82 25.08 2.31
CA VAL A 475 10.21 23.71 2.69
C VAL A 475 10.05 23.56 4.21
N PHE A 476 9.28 22.56 4.65
CA PHE A 476 9.07 22.25 6.07
C PHE A 476 9.66 20.87 6.35
N ASP A 477 10.90 20.80 6.88
CA ASP A 477 11.67 19.60 7.29
C ASP A 477 13.08 19.60 6.65
N GLY A 478 14.07 19.26 7.49
CA GLY A 478 15.44 18.88 7.18
C GLY A 478 15.64 18.09 5.86
N THR A 479 14.71 17.18 5.68
CA THR A 479 14.91 15.97 4.90
C THR A 479 14.15 15.96 3.57
N MET A 480 13.56 17.10 3.19
CA MET A 480 12.74 17.30 1.98
C MET A 480 13.53 17.63 0.71
N ASN A 481 14.72 17.06 0.52
CA ASN A 481 15.53 17.30 -0.68
C ASN A 481 15.76 16.01 -1.48
N ILE A 482 15.89 16.16 -2.80
CA ILE A 482 16.26 15.05 -3.68
C ILE A 482 17.75 14.78 -3.49
N ASN A 483 18.05 13.62 -2.91
CA ASN A 483 19.42 13.11 -2.78
C ASN A 483 19.36 11.58 -2.74
N PHE A 484 19.70 10.93 -3.85
CA PHE A 484 19.77 9.47 -3.89
C PHE A 484 20.92 8.98 -4.73
N ARG A 485 21.45 7.83 -4.35
CA ARG A 485 22.65 7.27 -4.96
C ARG A 485 22.29 6.21 -5.98
N ASP A 486 22.71 6.41 -7.21
CA ASP A 486 22.73 5.37 -8.23
C ASP A 486 24.00 4.53 -8.03
N TYR A 487 23.87 3.49 -7.20
CA TYR A 487 25.00 2.67 -6.76
C TYR A 487 25.59 1.85 -7.92
N ASP A 488 24.73 1.27 -8.76
CA ASP A 488 25.10 0.32 -9.81
C ASP A 488 25.16 0.95 -11.22
N GLY A 489 24.67 2.19 -11.38
CA GLY A 489 24.65 2.89 -12.65
C GLY A 489 23.44 2.55 -13.52
N SER A 490 22.45 1.84 -12.98
CA SER A 490 21.23 1.42 -13.69
C SER A 490 20.42 2.61 -14.21
N LEU A 491 20.40 3.71 -13.46
CA LEU A 491 19.61 4.90 -13.79
C LEU A 491 20.38 5.88 -14.69
N THR A 492 21.63 6.16 -14.38
CA THR A 492 22.42 7.24 -15.00
C THR A 492 23.43 6.75 -16.02
N GLY A 493 23.65 5.43 -16.11
CA GLY A 493 24.75 4.83 -16.86
C GLY A 493 26.12 4.97 -16.17
N ARG A 494 26.17 5.48 -14.93
CA ARG A 494 27.39 5.64 -14.12
C ARG A 494 27.14 5.15 -12.71
N SER A 495 27.89 4.15 -12.26
CA SER A 495 27.83 3.67 -10.89
C SER A 495 28.39 4.68 -9.89
N GLU A 496 27.97 4.57 -8.64
CA GLU A 496 28.46 5.32 -7.49
C GLU A 496 28.20 6.85 -7.53
N VAL A 497 27.28 7.34 -8.37
CA VAL A 497 26.90 8.76 -8.49
C VAL A 497 25.67 9.11 -7.64
N GLN A 498 25.49 10.39 -7.37
CA GLN A 498 24.37 10.95 -6.61
C GLN A 498 23.47 11.77 -7.53
N ILE A 499 22.16 11.56 -7.47
CA ILE A 499 21.17 12.38 -8.15
C ILE A 499 20.58 13.36 -7.14
N VAL A 500 20.66 14.63 -7.49
CA VAL A 500 20.27 15.75 -6.64
C VAL A 500 19.40 16.74 -7.40
N ASP A 501 18.74 17.63 -6.67
CA ASP A 501 18.05 18.78 -7.27
C ASP A 501 19.04 19.67 -8.04
N ASP A 502 18.69 20.07 -9.27
CA ASP A 502 19.57 20.77 -10.22
C ASP A 502 19.69 22.27 -9.88
N ARG A 503 20.22 22.54 -8.70
CA ARG A 503 20.40 23.90 -8.18
C ARG A 503 21.83 24.13 -7.68
N PRO A 504 22.34 25.37 -7.79
CA PRO A 504 23.74 25.69 -7.44
C PRO A 504 24.18 25.19 -6.06
N TYR A 505 23.28 25.17 -5.07
CA TYR A 505 23.58 24.66 -3.73
C TYR A 505 23.98 23.18 -3.74
N PHE A 506 23.34 22.34 -4.57
CA PHE A 506 23.65 20.92 -4.66
C PHE A 506 24.57 20.54 -5.81
N THR A 507 24.73 21.42 -6.79
CA THR A 507 25.48 21.13 -8.01
C THR A 507 26.80 21.89 -8.07
N THR A 508 27.66 21.46 -8.98
CA THR A 508 28.86 22.17 -9.42
C THR A 508 28.99 21.92 -10.92
N ASP A 509 30.00 22.50 -11.53
CA ASP A 509 30.49 22.21 -12.87
C ASP A 509 30.81 20.73 -13.17
N ARG A 510 31.06 19.88 -12.16
CA ARG A 510 31.22 18.42 -12.36
C ARG A 510 29.90 17.64 -12.37
N CYS A 511 28.78 18.28 -12.04
CA CYS A 511 27.48 17.67 -12.15
C CYS A 511 26.95 17.80 -13.58
N ARG A 512 26.22 16.77 -14.03
CA ARG A 512 25.52 16.79 -15.30
C ARG A 512 24.05 17.09 -15.06
N SER A 513 23.58 18.24 -15.52
CA SER A 513 22.15 18.57 -15.55
C SER A 513 21.38 17.56 -16.42
N MET A 514 20.20 17.18 -15.94
CA MET A 514 19.20 16.34 -16.59
C MET A 514 17.87 17.13 -16.62
N PRO A 515 17.70 18.05 -17.58
CA PRO A 515 16.55 18.96 -17.61
C PRO A 515 15.20 18.24 -17.69
N ASP A 516 15.15 17.09 -18.39
CA ASP A 516 13.94 16.27 -18.51
C ASP A 516 13.49 15.66 -17.17
N TRP A 517 14.40 15.60 -16.19
CA TRP A 517 14.12 15.14 -14.83
C TRP A 517 13.92 16.30 -13.85
N GLY A 518 14.36 17.52 -14.20
CA GLY A 518 14.55 18.61 -13.24
C GLY A 518 15.67 18.33 -12.21
N LEU A 519 16.63 17.44 -12.53
CA LEU A 519 17.66 16.94 -11.60
C LEU A 519 19.07 17.00 -12.18
N ALA A 520 20.06 16.77 -11.35
CA ALA A 520 21.46 16.70 -11.75
C ALA A 520 22.13 15.40 -11.25
N ILE A 521 22.98 14.82 -12.10
CA ILE A 521 23.82 13.67 -11.79
C ILE A 521 25.19 14.17 -11.36
N CYS A 522 25.53 13.95 -10.10
CA CYS A 522 26.72 14.47 -9.46
C CYS A 522 27.66 13.33 -9.03
N PRO A 523 28.97 13.42 -9.29
CA PRO A 523 29.96 12.41 -8.88
C PRO A 523 30.33 12.51 -7.39
N TYR A 524 29.60 13.30 -6.61
CA TYR A 524 29.91 13.60 -5.21
C TYR A 524 29.23 12.65 -4.25
N ARG A 525 29.75 12.62 -3.02
CA ARG A 525 28.99 12.14 -1.87
C ARG A 525 28.40 13.32 -1.14
N TYR A 526 27.20 13.13 -0.62
CA TYR A 526 26.51 14.10 0.21
C TYR A 526 26.32 13.49 1.59
N PHE A 527 26.36 14.32 2.62
CA PHE A 527 26.03 13.91 3.99
C PHE A 527 24.93 14.81 4.54
N MET A 528 24.09 14.26 5.41
CA MET A 528 23.15 15.07 6.17
C MET A 528 23.80 15.52 7.48
N LEU A 529 23.80 16.82 7.73
CA LEU A 529 24.13 17.40 9.02
C LEU A 529 22.85 17.54 9.83
N VAL A 530 22.80 16.92 11.00
CA VAL A 530 21.70 17.13 11.95
C VAL A 530 22.08 18.22 12.94
N VAL A 531 21.40 19.36 12.89
CA VAL A 531 21.55 20.42 13.89
C VAL A 531 20.56 20.19 15.03
N ARG A 532 21.07 19.93 16.24
CA ARG A 532 20.29 19.77 17.47
C ARG A 532 20.50 20.94 18.41
N GLY A 533 19.43 21.42 19.04
CA GLY A 533 19.52 22.39 20.13
C GLY A 533 20.20 21.80 21.38
N ARG A 534 20.64 22.66 22.32
CA ARG A 534 21.37 22.26 23.56
C ARG A 534 20.63 21.21 24.41
N THR A 535 19.31 21.16 24.33
CA THR A 535 18.43 20.19 25.02
C THR A 535 17.96 19.04 24.13
N GLY A 536 18.46 18.94 22.89
CA GLY A 536 18.00 17.98 21.87
C GLY A 536 16.63 18.31 21.27
N VAL A 537 15.95 19.38 21.73
CA VAL A 537 14.58 19.72 21.35
C VAL A 537 14.47 21.23 21.18
N LEU A 538 14.07 21.71 20.00
CA LEU A 538 13.59 23.08 19.84
C LEU A 538 12.27 23.23 20.61
N MET A 539 12.20 24.18 21.55
CA MET A 539 10.96 24.38 22.32
C MET A 539 9.82 24.82 21.40
N SER A 540 8.61 24.35 21.68
CA SER A 540 7.42 24.62 20.85
C SER A 540 7.15 26.10 20.54
N LYS A 541 7.60 27.02 21.40
CA LYS A 541 7.48 28.47 21.21
C LYS A 541 8.39 29.08 20.14
N TYR A 542 9.46 28.37 19.74
CA TYR A 542 10.39 28.78 18.68
C TYR A 542 10.08 28.08 17.33
N LYS A 543 9.05 27.23 17.29
CA LYS A 543 8.56 26.53 16.08
C LYS A 543 8.32 27.50 14.93
N GLY A 544 8.95 27.24 13.78
CA GLY A 544 8.79 28.04 12.55
C GLY A 544 9.29 29.49 12.63
N ARG A 545 9.87 29.91 13.77
CA ARG A 545 10.31 31.30 14.02
C ARG A 545 11.82 31.51 13.85
N SER A 546 12.61 30.44 13.74
CA SER A 546 14.06 30.50 13.56
C SER A 546 14.50 29.64 12.36
N PRO A 547 14.36 30.14 11.12
CA PRO A 547 14.88 29.42 9.95
C PRO A 547 16.41 29.30 10.02
N VAL A 548 16.93 28.13 9.63
CA VAL A 548 18.36 27.96 9.40
C VAL A 548 18.63 28.29 7.93
N PHE A 549 19.52 29.26 7.70
CA PHE A 549 19.97 29.64 6.37
C PHE A 549 21.36 29.09 6.12
N ILE A 550 21.55 28.54 4.94
CA ILE A 550 22.76 27.81 4.56
C ILE A 550 23.09 28.24 3.14
N ARG A 551 24.35 28.55 2.93
CA ARG A 551 24.87 28.94 1.62
C ARG A 551 26.21 28.28 1.46
N ARG A 552 26.58 28.05 0.21
CA ARG A 552 27.97 27.72 -0.11
C ARG A 552 28.70 29.00 -0.47
N ASP A 553 29.96 29.11 -0.07
CA ASP A 553 30.76 30.30 -0.35
C ASP A 553 31.08 30.45 -1.84
N ASP A 554 31.05 29.35 -2.61
CA ASP A 554 31.20 29.33 -4.07
C ASP A 554 29.89 29.57 -4.84
N ALA A 555 28.73 29.57 -4.15
CA ALA A 555 27.41 29.91 -4.70
C ALA A 555 26.60 30.79 -3.72
N PRO A 556 27.11 31.97 -3.33
CA PRO A 556 26.56 32.77 -2.24
C PRO A 556 25.15 33.32 -2.51
N GLN A 557 24.74 33.37 -3.78
CA GLN A 557 23.41 33.76 -4.24
C GLN A 557 22.33 32.70 -3.98
N ASP A 558 22.71 31.43 -3.81
CA ASP A 558 21.77 30.33 -3.59
C ASP A 558 21.67 30.02 -2.09
N VAL A 559 20.76 30.72 -1.42
CA VAL A 559 20.53 30.58 0.02
C VAL A 559 19.47 29.52 0.28
N TYR A 560 19.90 28.40 0.84
CA TYR A 560 19.05 27.33 1.28
C TYR A 560 18.44 27.63 2.66
N SER A 561 17.11 27.65 2.75
CA SER A 561 16.37 27.97 3.99
C SER A 561 15.57 26.78 4.47
N GLN A 562 15.70 26.44 5.75
CA GLN A 562 15.01 25.30 6.33
C GLN A 562 14.25 25.64 7.61
N LYS A 563 13.05 25.06 7.75
CA LYS A 563 12.16 25.21 8.93
C LYS A 563 11.81 23.84 9.48
N GLY A 564 11.84 23.66 10.80
CA GLY A 564 11.38 22.42 11.45
C GLY A 564 9.86 22.22 11.31
N ALA A 565 9.41 20.96 11.15
CA ALA A 565 8.00 20.57 10.97
C ALA A 565 7.39 19.90 12.22
N GLN A 566 6.05 19.85 12.30
CA GLN A 566 5.30 19.14 13.35
C GLN A 566 5.29 17.63 13.10
N SER A 567 5.52 16.80 14.13
CA SER A 567 5.13 15.38 14.12
C SER A 567 4.21 15.05 15.32
N GLU A 568 3.27 14.14 15.10
CA GLU A 568 2.18 13.82 16.06
C GLU A 568 2.58 12.89 17.22
N ARG A 569 3.81 12.36 17.29
CA ARG A 569 4.32 11.64 18.47
C ARG A 569 5.80 11.97 18.71
N GLN A 570 6.01 12.88 19.67
CA GLN A 570 7.17 13.19 20.53
C GLN A 570 8.66 13.01 20.07
N THR A 571 9.44 14.06 20.42
CA THR A 571 10.85 14.09 20.84
C THR A 571 11.99 13.95 19.83
N ALA A 572 12.10 14.90 18.88
CA ALA A 572 13.33 15.62 18.51
C ALA A 572 13.03 16.47 17.27
N GLU A 573 13.13 17.80 17.38
CA GLU A 573 13.12 18.66 16.19
C GLU A 573 14.57 18.71 15.67
N GLU A 574 14.84 17.90 14.65
CA GLU A 574 16.12 17.81 13.94
C GLU A 574 16.06 18.63 12.66
N ILE A 575 17.07 19.47 12.42
CA ILE A 575 17.25 20.14 11.13
C ILE A 575 18.36 19.38 10.41
N GLY A 576 17.97 18.46 9.53
CA GLY A 576 18.87 17.73 8.62
C GLY A 576 19.24 18.59 7.41
N VAL A 577 20.50 18.73 7.04
CA VAL A 577 20.90 19.51 5.86
C VAL A 577 21.87 18.69 5.04
N PHE A 578 21.57 18.48 3.75
CA PHE A 578 22.52 17.81 2.86
C PHE A 578 23.64 18.77 2.42
N PHE A 579 24.88 18.33 2.57
CA PHE A 579 26.10 19.04 2.17
C PHE A 579 26.88 18.25 1.11
N LEU A 580 27.41 18.97 0.13
CA LEU A 580 28.27 18.44 -0.92
C LEU A 580 29.70 18.24 -0.38
N VAL A 581 30.30 17.07 -0.62
CA VAL A 581 31.72 16.80 -0.27
C VAL A 581 32.56 16.81 -1.55
N GLN A 582 33.36 17.86 -1.74
CA GLN A 582 34.49 17.82 -2.67
C GLN A 582 35.71 17.21 -1.97
N SER A 583 36.61 16.63 -2.77
CA SER A 583 37.91 16.10 -2.33
C SER A 583 38.88 17.18 -1.84
N ASP A 584 38.53 18.46 -1.94
CA ASP A 584 39.30 19.61 -1.48
C ASP A 584 38.57 20.29 -0.31
N PRO A 585 39.28 20.93 0.63
CA PRO A 585 38.67 21.43 1.87
C PRO A 585 37.66 22.55 1.57
N ILE A 586 36.38 22.25 1.76
CA ILE A 586 35.31 23.25 1.82
C ILE A 586 35.26 23.77 3.27
N GLU A 587 35.58 25.04 3.48
CA GLU A 587 35.18 25.74 4.70
C GLU A 587 33.68 26.02 4.61
N ILE A 588 32.90 25.44 5.53
CA ILE A 588 31.45 25.67 5.60
C ILE A 588 31.19 26.70 6.71
N SER A 589 30.85 27.93 6.35
CA SER A 589 30.46 28.96 7.32
C SER A 589 28.99 28.82 7.74
N VAL A 590 28.73 28.12 8.85
CA VAL A 590 27.37 28.05 9.44
C VAL A 590 27.13 29.28 10.32
N ARG A 591 26.39 30.27 9.81
CA ARG A 591 25.89 31.40 10.61
C ARG A 591 24.46 31.13 11.08
N ALA A 592 24.30 30.70 12.32
CA ALA A 592 22.99 30.71 12.98
C ALA A 592 22.64 32.15 13.37
N ILE A 593 21.79 32.81 12.58
CA ILE A 593 21.21 34.10 12.95
C ILE A 593 19.98 33.81 13.80
N MET A 594 20.13 33.82 15.12
CA MET A 594 18.98 33.92 16.03
C MET A 594 18.47 35.36 15.98
N VAL A 595 17.30 35.57 15.36
CA VAL A 595 16.53 36.82 15.47
C VAL A 595 15.54 36.67 16.61
#